data_AF-A0A8T5AEF6-F1
#
_entry.id   AF-A0A8T5AEF6-F1
#
_cell.length_a   1.000
_cell.length_b   1.000
_cell.length_c   1.000
_cell.angle_alpha   90.00
_cell.angle_beta   90.00
_cell.angle_gamma   90.00
#
_symmetry.space_group_name_H-M   'P 1'
#
loop_
_entity.id
_entity.type
_entity.pdbx_description
1 polymer ?
#
loop_
_entity_poly.entity_id
_entity_poly.type
_entity_poly.pdbx_seq_one_letter_code
_entity_poly.pdbx_strand_id
1 'polypeptide(L)'
;MSLLENIPSTIEVFRRICTKVLYSVLGESAGAAVLFFLRSNLGCDPFDMFWENPKAVYDVMEKIFGSGAIILIEALVTNINSECDLSMDPRHFLTLMQRGDMFSLEEMRSFIVKVAESWIRRNSDEQLH
;
A
#
# COMPACT_ATOMS: atom_id res chain seq x y z
N MET A 1 -13.01 -17.99 8.08
CA MET A 1 -12.01 -17.22 8.86
C MET A 1 -12.05 -15.79 8.35
N SER A 2 -12.23 -14.83 9.25
CA SER A 2 -12.19 -13.42 8.89
C SER A 2 -10.74 -13.02 8.62
N LEU A 3 -10.44 -12.26 7.55
CA LEU A 3 -9.05 -11.84 7.23
C LEU A 3 -8.44 -10.91 8.29
N LEU A 4 -9.27 -10.34 9.17
CA LEU A 4 -8.80 -9.63 10.37
C LEU A 4 -8.12 -10.58 11.39
N GLU A 5 -8.38 -11.89 11.32
CA GLU A 5 -7.76 -12.91 12.18
C GLU A 5 -6.40 -13.40 11.63
N ASN A 6 -6.00 -12.99 10.41
CA ASN A 6 -4.74 -13.40 9.79
C ASN A 6 -3.99 -12.20 9.17
N ILE A 7 -3.68 -11.22 10.02
CA ILE A 7 -2.92 -10.00 9.68
C ILE A 7 -1.64 -10.30 8.89
N PRO A 8 -0.81 -11.32 9.23
CA PRO A 8 0.40 -11.63 8.45
C PRO A 8 0.09 -11.95 6.98
N SER A 9 -1.02 -12.65 6.70
CA SER A 9 -1.43 -12.98 5.33
C SER A 9 -1.93 -11.75 4.57
N THR A 10 -2.66 -10.86 5.23
CA THR A 10 -3.19 -9.61 4.65
C THR A 10 -2.04 -8.69 4.23
N ILE A 11 -1.05 -8.49 5.10
CA ILE A 11 0.11 -7.64 4.79
C ILE A 11 0.94 -8.24 3.65
N GLU A 12 1.12 -9.57 3.61
CA GLU A 12 1.84 -10.23 2.52
C GLU A 12 1.14 -10.07 1.16
N VAL A 13 -0.19 -10.20 1.11
CA VAL A 13 -0.94 -9.96 -0.13
C VAL A 13 -0.83 -8.50 -0.55
N PHE A 14 -1.00 -7.57 0.39
CA PHE A 14 -0.85 -6.14 0.13
C PHE A 14 0.54 -5.79 -0.39
N ARG A 15 1.60 -6.34 0.23
CA ARG A 15 3.00 -6.21 -0.20
C ARG A 15 3.18 -6.61 -1.66
N ARG A 16 2.62 -7.76 -2.07
CA ARG A 16 2.73 -8.25 -3.45
C ARG A 16 2.06 -7.30 -4.45
N ILE A 17 0.84 -6.85 -4.15
CA ILE A 17 0.09 -5.96 -5.04
C ILE A 17 0.78 -4.61 -5.16
N CYS A 18 1.16 -4.00 -4.04
CA CYS A 18 1.85 -2.72 -4.04
C CYS A 18 3.21 -2.81 -4.76
N THR A 19 3.95 -3.91 -4.59
CA THR A 19 5.22 -4.14 -5.31
C THR A 19 4.97 -4.25 -6.82
N LYS A 20 3.97 -5.06 -7.23
CA LYS A 20 3.57 -5.18 -8.65
C LYS A 20 3.21 -3.82 -9.25
N VAL A 21 2.36 -3.06 -8.56
CA VAL A 21 1.92 -1.73 -9.00
C VAL A 21 3.09 -0.76 -9.07
N LEU A 22 3.94 -0.71 -8.05
CA LEU A 22 5.13 0.14 -8.02
C LEU A 22 6.05 -0.15 -9.21
N TYR A 23 6.29 -1.42 -9.52
CA TYR A 23 7.12 -1.83 -10.65
C TYR A 23 6.47 -1.51 -11.98
N SER A 24 5.14 -1.58 -12.09
CA SER A 24 4.42 -1.13 -13.28
C SER A 24 4.50 0.38 -13.48
N VAL A 25 4.52 1.17 -12.41
CA VAL A 25 4.56 2.64 -12.47
C VAL A 25 5.97 3.17 -12.77
N LEU A 26 7.00 2.58 -12.15
CA LEU A 26 8.37 3.11 -12.21
C LEU A 26 9.34 2.26 -13.03
N GLY A 27 8.96 1.04 -13.40
CA GLY A 27 9.89 0.00 -13.82
C GLY A 27 10.54 -0.71 -12.63
N GLU A 28 10.99 -1.95 -12.84
CA GLU A 28 11.48 -2.82 -11.78
C GLU A 28 12.69 -2.23 -11.03
N SER A 29 13.69 -1.71 -11.74
CA SER A 29 14.91 -1.17 -11.11
C SER A 29 14.62 0.05 -10.23
N ALA A 30 13.80 0.98 -10.72
CA ALA A 30 13.45 2.18 -9.96
C ALA A 30 12.52 1.83 -8.79
N GLY A 31 11.54 0.95 -8.99
CA GLY A 31 10.66 0.47 -7.92
C GLY A 31 11.43 -0.25 -6.81
N ALA A 32 12.39 -1.11 -7.17
CA ALA A 32 13.26 -1.78 -6.20
C ALA A 32 14.11 -0.77 -5.43
N ALA A 33 14.63 0.27 -6.08
CA ALA A 33 15.37 1.34 -5.42
C ALA A 33 14.48 2.11 -4.42
N VAL A 34 13.23 2.42 -4.78
CA VAL A 34 12.27 3.06 -3.86
C VAL A 34 12.05 2.20 -2.61
N LEU A 35 11.77 0.91 -2.77
CA LEU A 35 11.58 -0.01 -1.63
C LEU A 35 12.82 -0.13 -0.77
N PHE A 36 14.00 -0.16 -1.40
CA PHE A 36 15.28 -0.16 -0.70
C PHE A 36 15.44 1.11 0.15
N PHE A 37 15.25 2.30 -0.41
CA PHE A 37 15.39 3.56 0.32
C PHE A 37 14.37 3.70 1.45
N LEU A 38 13.12 3.26 1.24
CA LEU A 38 12.10 3.23 2.29
C LEU A 38 12.55 2.34 3.45
N ARG A 39 12.94 1.10 3.16
CA ARG A 39 13.41 0.14 4.18
C ARG A 39 14.63 0.68 4.94
N SER A 40 15.60 1.27 4.25
CA SER A 40 16.80 1.82 4.87
C SER A 40 16.50 3.02 5.78
N ASN A 41 15.50 3.84 5.47
CA ASN A 41 15.13 4.99 6.31
C ASN A 41 14.18 4.61 7.47
N LEU A 42 13.32 3.60 7.28
CA LEU A 42 12.38 3.14 8.31
C LEU A 42 13.02 2.15 9.30
N GLY A 43 14.06 1.42 8.89
CA GLY A 43 14.71 0.39 9.70
C GLY A 43 13.95 -0.94 9.77
N CYS A 44 12.79 -1.04 9.14
CA CYS A 44 11.94 -2.23 9.08
C CYS A 44 11.33 -2.39 7.68
N ASP A 45 10.51 -3.43 7.48
CA ASP A 45 9.76 -3.60 6.25
C ASP A 45 8.74 -2.44 6.07
N PRO A 46 8.68 -1.80 4.88
CA PRO A 46 7.80 -0.66 4.67
C PRO A 46 6.31 -1.04 4.68
N PHE A 47 5.95 -2.28 4.37
CA PHE A 47 4.54 -2.71 4.35
C PHE A 47 4.02 -3.01 5.75
N ASP A 48 4.88 -3.56 6.62
CA ASP A 48 4.58 -3.67 8.05
C ASP A 48 4.39 -2.26 8.65
N MET A 49 5.27 -1.31 8.30
CA MET A 49 5.13 0.08 8.74
C MET A 49 3.88 0.78 8.17
N PHE A 50 3.46 0.46 6.94
CA PHE A 50 2.19 0.95 6.40
C PHE A 50 0.99 0.51 7.25
N TRP A 51 1.04 -0.70 7.81
CA TRP A 51 0.00 -1.23 8.70
C TRP A 51 0.05 -0.63 10.11
N GLU A 52 1.25 -0.36 10.62
CA GLU A 52 1.44 0.13 11.99
C GLU A 52 1.34 1.65 12.09
N ASN A 53 2.04 2.37 11.22
CA ASN A 53 2.18 3.82 11.22
C ASN A 53 2.35 4.36 9.78
N PRO A 54 1.26 4.53 9.02
CA PRO A 54 1.31 5.03 7.65
C PRO A 54 1.87 6.46 7.54
N LYS A 55 1.81 7.24 8.63
CA LYS A 55 2.42 8.56 8.70
C LYS A 55 3.94 8.50 8.62
N ALA A 56 4.57 7.57 9.35
CA ALA A 56 6.00 7.37 9.25
C ALA A 56 6.45 7.02 7.82
N VAL A 57 5.63 6.24 7.09
CA VAL A 57 5.91 5.95 5.68
C VAL A 57 5.78 7.20 4.82
N TYR A 58 4.72 7.99 4.98
CA TYR A 58 4.56 9.26 4.28
C TYR A 58 5.75 10.19 4.51
N ASP A 59 6.13 10.40 5.77
CA ASP A 59 7.21 11.32 6.14
C ASP A 59 8.56 10.88 5.50
N VAL A 60 8.82 9.57 5.39
CA VAL A 60 10.00 9.05 4.68
C VAL A 60 9.90 9.23 3.18
N MET A 61 8.73 8.99 2.58
CA MET A 61 8.53 9.23 1.14
C MET A 61 8.72 10.72 0.80
N GLU A 62 8.16 11.62 1.60
CA GLU A 62 8.33 13.07 1.44
C GLU A 62 9.79 13.48 1.61
N LYS A 63 10.53 12.88 2.56
CA LYS A 63 11.97 13.11 2.72
C LYS A 63 12.78 12.69 1.48
N ILE A 64 12.43 11.58 0.84
CA ILE A 64 13.18 11.05 -0.32
C ILE A 64 12.81 11.80 -1.61
N PHE A 65 11.52 12.08 -1.82
CA PHE A 65 10.98 12.54 -3.10
C PHE A 65 10.46 13.98 -3.08
N GLY A 66 10.44 14.64 -1.92
CA GLY A 66 9.81 15.95 -1.76
C GLY A 66 8.33 15.92 -2.15
N SER A 67 7.89 16.94 -2.89
CA SER A 67 6.53 17.01 -3.46
C SER A 67 6.21 15.86 -4.42
N GLY A 68 7.22 15.17 -4.97
CA GLY A 68 7.04 13.98 -5.80
C GLY A 68 6.41 12.80 -5.05
N ALA A 69 6.50 12.77 -3.71
CA ALA A 69 5.86 11.75 -2.89
C ALA A 69 4.34 11.73 -3.07
N ILE A 70 3.72 12.91 -3.15
CA ILE A 70 2.27 13.07 -3.36
C ILE A 70 1.86 12.43 -4.69
N ILE A 71 2.57 12.78 -5.77
CA ILE A 71 2.29 12.27 -7.12
C ILE A 71 2.45 10.75 -7.16
N LEU A 72 3.52 10.23 -6.54
CA LEU A 72 3.76 8.79 -6.48
C LEU A 72 2.65 8.06 -5.70
N ILE A 73 2.28 8.55 -4.51
CA ILE A 73 1.22 7.94 -3.70
C ILE A 73 -0.11 7.96 -4.47
N GLU A 74 -0.48 9.09 -5.09
CA GLU A 74 -1.71 9.18 -5.87
C GLU A 74 -1.72 8.20 -7.05
N ALA A 75 -0.59 8.07 -7.75
CA ALA A 75 -0.43 7.10 -8.83
C ALA A 75 -0.56 5.66 -8.33
N LEU A 76 0.07 5.32 -7.19
CA LEU A 76 -0.02 3.99 -6.60
C LEU A 76 -1.47 3.63 -6.22
N VAL A 77 -2.19 4.53 -5.53
CA VAL A 77 -3.59 4.30 -5.13
C VAL A 77 -4.49 4.13 -6.36
N THR A 78 -4.29 4.97 -7.38
CA THR A 78 -5.06 4.88 -8.63
C THR A 78 -4.86 3.52 -9.32
N ASN A 79 -3.63 3.03 -9.37
CA ASN A 79 -3.34 1.73 -9.98
C ASN A 79 -3.83 0.57 -9.09
N ILE A 80 -3.71 0.65 -7.76
CA ILE A 80 -4.28 -0.35 -6.85
C ILE A 80 -5.80 -0.44 -7.02
N ASN A 81 -6.49 0.70 -7.13
CA ASN A 81 -7.92 0.74 -7.40
C ASN A 81 -8.27 -0.01 -8.69
N SER A 82 -7.53 0.23 -9.77
CA SER A 82 -7.73 -0.46 -11.04
C SER A 82 -7.46 -1.98 -10.93
N GLU A 83 -6.37 -2.36 -10.25
CA GLU A 83 -5.96 -3.76 -10.07
C GLU A 83 -6.89 -4.54 -9.12
N CYS A 84 -7.62 -3.87 -8.24
CA CYS A 84 -8.46 -4.49 -7.22
C CYS A 84 -9.95 -4.14 -7.35
N ASP A 85 -10.37 -3.41 -8.39
CA ASP A 85 -11.74 -2.91 -8.57
C ASP A 85 -12.26 -2.17 -7.33
N LEU A 86 -11.43 -1.26 -6.80
CA LEU A 86 -11.73 -0.43 -5.64
C LEU A 86 -11.90 1.04 -6.06
N SER A 87 -12.50 1.83 -5.16
CA SER A 87 -12.82 3.24 -5.42
C SER A 87 -12.29 4.17 -4.33
N MET A 88 -11.09 3.90 -3.80
CA MET A 88 -10.46 4.79 -2.81
C MET A 88 -10.04 6.11 -3.46
N ASP A 89 -10.49 7.26 -2.97
CA ASP A 89 -10.00 8.54 -3.48
C ASP A 89 -8.51 8.72 -3.13
N PRO A 90 -7.61 8.92 -4.11
CA PRO A 90 -6.18 9.07 -3.84
C PRO A 90 -5.83 10.22 -2.90
N ARG A 91 -6.57 11.33 -2.96
CA ARG A 91 -6.34 12.49 -2.08
C ARG A 91 -6.80 12.23 -0.65
N HIS A 92 -7.92 11.54 -0.50
CA HIS A 92 -8.35 11.04 0.80
C HIS A 92 -7.34 10.07 1.39
N PHE A 93 -6.86 9.08 0.62
CA PHE A 93 -5.82 8.15 1.07
C PHE A 93 -4.56 8.87 1.55
N LEU A 94 -4.09 9.86 0.78
CA LEU A 94 -2.95 10.70 1.16
C LEU A 94 -3.20 11.43 2.49
N THR A 95 -4.40 11.99 2.65
CA THR A 95 -4.81 12.67 3.89
C THR A 95 -4.77 11.73 5.08
N LEU A 96 -5.23 10.48 4.93
CA LEU A 96 -5.18 9.46 5.97
C LEU A 96 -3.74 9.14 6.38
N MET A 97 -2.84 8.99 5.41
CA MET A 97 -1.42 8.78 5.69
C MET A 97 -0.81 9.95 6.48
N GLN A 98 -1.13 11.20 6.12
CA GLN A 98 -0.52 12.39 6.73
C GLN A 98 -0.96 12.64 8.18
N ARG A 99 -2.21 12.30 8.53
CA ARG A 99 -2.81 12.61 9.83
C ARG A 99 -2.21 11.80 10.99
N GLY A 100 -2.03 10.49 10.80
CA GLY A 100 -1.49 9.60 11.82
C GLY A 100 -2.35 9.44 13.09
N ASP A 101 -3.61 9.90 13.07
CA ASP A 101 -4.57 9.64 14.13
C ASP A 101 -5.18 8.23 14.03
N MET A 102 -5.81 7.76 15.12
CA MET A 102 -6.34 6.39 15.19
C MET A 102 -7.42 6.13 14.13
N PHE A 103 -8.28 7.11 13.86
CA PHE A 103 -9.32 7.00 12.84
C PHE A 103 -8.71 6.77 11.45
N SER A 104 -7.69 7.56 11.12
CA SER A 104 -6.97 7.45 9.85
C SER A 104 -6.24 6.12 9.71
N LEU A 105 -5.66 5.61 10.81
CA LEU A 105 -5.01 4.31 10.85
C LEU A 105 -6.00 3.16 10.61
N GLU A 106 -7.16 3.19 11.27
CA GLU A 106 -8.20 2.17 11.10
C GLU A 106 -8.77 2.15 9.68
N GLU A 107 -8.98 3.33 9.08
CA GLU A 107 -9.46 3.43 7.71
C GLU A 107 -8.42 2.92 6.69
N MET A 108 -7.14 3.24 6.91
CA MET A 108 -6.03 2.69 6.12
C MET A 108 -5.97 1.16 6.22
N ARG A 109 -6.10 0.59 7.42
CA ARG A 109 -6.15 -0.87 7.60
C ARG A 109 -7.35 -1.49 6.91
N SER A 110 -8.52 -0.86 6.99
CA SER A 110 -9.72 -1.30 6.27
C SER A 110 -9.48 -1.34 4.76
N PHE A 111 -8.81 -0.32 4.20
CA PHE A 111 -8.45 -0.32 2.79
C PHE A 111 -7.47 -1.45 2.44
N ILE A 112 -6.42 -1.66 3.22
CA ILE A 112 -5.46 -2.75 3.03
C ILE A 112 -6.17 -4.12 3.04
N VAL A 113 -7.12 -4.33 3.96
CA VAL A 113 -7.94 -5.55 4.01
C VAL A 113 -8.76 -5.72 2.74
N LYS A 114 -9.43 -4.66 2.26
CA LYS A 114 -10.22 -4.71 1.02
C LYS A 114 -9.36 -5.03 -0.21
N VAL A 115 -8.13 -4.51 -0.27
CA VAL A 115 -7.16 -4.85 -1.32
C VAL A 115 -6.84 -6.34 -1.28
N ALA A 116 -6.53 -6.88 -0.10
CA ALA A 116 -6.23 -8.30 0.06
C ALA A 116 -7.43 -9.20 -0.29
N GLU A 117 -8.63 -8.84 0.18
CA GLU A 117 -9.88 -9.53 -0.14
C GLU A 117 -10.17 -9.60 -1.63
N SER A 118 -10.01 -8.47 -2.32
CA SER A 118 -10.23 -8.40 -3.77
C SER A 118 -9.27 -9.32 -4.52
N TRP A 119 -7.99 -9.29 -4.16
CA TRP A 119 -6.98 -10.12 -4.80
C TRP A 119 -7.20 -11.62 -4.56
N ILE A 120 -7.49 -12.02 -3.32
CA ILE A 120 -7.77 -13.43 -2.98
C ILE A 120 -8.98 -13.94 -3.78
N ARG A 121 -10.04 -13.15 -3.90
CA ARG A 121 -11.24 -13.51 -4.67
C ARG A 121 -10.90 -13.78 -6.13
N ARG A 122 -10.22 -12.83 -6.80
CA ARG A 122 -9.83 -12.97 -8.22
C ARG A 122 -8.96 -14.21 -8.48
N ASN A 123 -7.98 -14.48 -7.61
CA ASN A 123 -7.06 -15.61 -7.79
C ASN A 123 -7.67 -16.97 -7.39
N SER A 124 -8.76 -16.96 -6.62
CA SER A 124 -9.52 -18.18 -6.31
C SER A 124 -10.46 -18.56 -7.46
N ASP A 125 -11.04 -17.56 -8.14
CA ASP A 125 -11.88 -17.75 -9.32
C ASP A 125 -11.09 -18.23 -10.55
N GLU A 126 -9.82 -17.84 -10.68
CA GLU A 126 -8.90 -18.31 -11.73
C GLU A 126 -8.47 -19.78 -11.58
N GLN A 127 -8.64 -20.41 -10.41
CA GLN A 127 -8.34 -21.84 -10.21
C GLN A 127 -9.52 -22.77 -10.50
N LEU A 128 -10.70 -22.21 -10.79
CA LEU A 128 -11.93 -22.94 -11.12
C LEU A 128 -12.20 -23.04 -12.63
N HIS A 129 -11.26 -22.55 -13.45
CA HIS A 129 -11.30 -22.56 -14.92
C HIS A 129 -10.00 -23.13 -15.50
#